data_AF-A0A919ZWX7-F1
#
_entry.id   AF-A0A919ZWX7-F1
#
_cell.length_a   1.000
_cell.length_b   1.000
_cell.length_c   1.000
_cell.angle_alpha   90.00
_cell.angle_beta   90.00
_cell.angle_gamma   90.00
#
_symmetry.space_group_name_H-M   'P 1'
#
loop_
_entity.id
_entity.type
_entity.pdbx_description
1 polymer ?
#
loop_
_entity_poly.entity_id
_entity_poly.type
_entity_poly.pdbx_seq_one_letter_code
_entity_poly.pdbx_strand_id
1 'polypeptide(L)'
;MNGLVYRDQLIGNKQVPVSDYAAFDQLKQQCQVFSIGEKPSIAISNPEASTRMAMAEAITNVCGVVHDSIDRLTFSANWMSSTKLPDERGDLMRGVESVVNLADELGISIPVGKDSLSMKVSWKDDSDKGDNFTYDFKYVSFLKCKRFAPECNS
;
A
#
# COMPACT_ATOMS: atom_id res chain seq x y z
N MET A 1 -17.65 -10.41 -17.39
CA MET A 1 -17.29 -10.70 -15.98
C MET A 1 -16.78 -12.14 -15.96
N ASN A 2 -15.53 -12.37 -15.58
CA ASN A 2 -14.86 -13.63 -15.92
C ASN A 2 -15.24 -14.82 -15.01
N GLY A 3 -16.15 -14.65 -14.05
CA GLY A 3 -16.60 -15.73 -13.14
C GLY A 3 -15.52 -16.20 -12.15
N LEU A 4 -14.37 -15.51 -12.09
CA LEU A 4 -13.20 -15.89 -11.29
C LEU A 4 -13.11 -15.17 -9.95
N VAL A 5 -14.09 -14.33 -9.59
CA VAL A 5 -14.06 -13.59 -8.31
C VAL A 5 -14.48 -14.54 -7.20
N TYR A 6 -13.56 -14.83 -6.27
CA TYR A 6 -13.83 -15.66 -5.10
C TYR A 6 -14.12 -14.82 -3.85
N ARG A 7 -13.42 -13.69 -3.70
CA ARG A 7 -13.64 -12.73 -2.62
C ARG A 7 -13.64 -11.32 -3.18
N ASP A 8 -14.77 -10.64 -3.07
CA ASP A 8 -14.87 -9.21 -3.31
C ASP A 8 -14.87 -8.44 -1.98
N GLN A 9 -15.21 -7.15 -2.03
CA GLN A 9 -15.22 -6.29 -0.85
C GLN A 9 -16.38 -6.63 0.12
N LEU A 10 -17.43 -7.32 -0.34
CA LEU A 10 -18.70 -7.49 0.35
C LEU A 10 -18.73 -8.82 1.11
N ILE A 11 -18.98 -8.76 2.42
CA ILE A 11 -18.98 -9.92 3.31
C ILE A 11 -20.39 -10.24 3.83
N GLY A 12 -20.72 -11.53 3.80
CA GLY A 12 -21.90 -12.12 4.42
C GLY A 12 -23.23 -11.80 3.73
N ASN A 13 -24.32 -12.27 4.32
CA ASN A 13 -25.67 -12.12 3.73
C ASN A 13 -26.11 -10.66 3.59
N LYS A 14 -25.55 -9.76 4.41
CA LYS A 14 -25.83 -8.32 4.38
C LYS A 14 -24.93 -7.56 3.41
N GLN A 15 -23.95 -8.21 2.79
CA GLN A 15 -23.06 -7.62 1.79
C GLN A 15 -22.38 -6.34 2.32
N VAL A 16 -21.77 -6.43 3.50
CA VAL A 16 -21.11 -5.28 4.13
C VAL A 16 -19.70 -5.14 3.54
N PRO A 17 -19.28 -3.95 3.05
CA PRO A 17 -17.99 -3.75 2.39
C PRO A 17 -16.82 -3.70 3.39
N VAL A 18 -16.50 -4.83 4.00
CA VAL A 18 -15.49 -4.95 5.09
C VAL A 18 -14.48 -6.07 4.85
N SER A 19 -14.33 -6.54 3.60
CA SER A 19 -13.25 -7.50 3.30
C SER A 19 -11.89 -6.80 3.31
N ASP A 20 -10.93 -7.36 4.03
CA ASP A 20 -9.55 -6.86 4.10
C ASP A 20 -8.74 -7.18 2.83
N TYR A 21 -9.17 -8.18 2.06
CA TYR A 21 -8.50 -8.63 0.84
C TYR A 21 -9.49 -8.97 -0.28
N ALA A 22 -8.98 -9.00 -1.51
CA ALA A 22 -9.67 -9.54 -2.67
C ALA A 22 -9.00 -10.83 -3.13
N ALA A 23 -9.78 -11.81 -3.59
CA ALA A 23 -9.25 -13.09 -4.05
C ALA A 23 -9.91 -13.52 -5.37
N PHE A 24 -9.09 -14.02 -6.29
CA PHE A 24 -9.50 -14.50 -7.60
C PHE A 24 -9.05 -15.93 -7.80
N ASP A 25 -9.95 -16.79 -8.27
CA ASP A 25 -9.62 -18.16 -8.66
C ASP A 25 -8.83 -18.16 -9.97
N GLN A 26 -7.77 -18.95 -10.02
CA GLN A 26 -7.09 -19.35 -11.24
C GLN A 26 -7.33 -20.84 -11.43
N LEU A 27 -8.29 -21.14 -12.32
CA LEU A 27 -8.55 -22.44 -12.96
C LEU A 27 -7.46 -23.47 -12.61
N LYS A 28 -7.75 -24.33 -11.60
CA LYS A 28 -6.90 -25.36 -10.93
C LYS A 28 -6.68 -25.13 -9.42
N GLN A 29 -7.67 -24.62 -8.69
CA GLN A 29 -7.66 -24.44 -7.22
C GLN A 29 -6.60 -23.46 -6.70
N GLN A 30 -5.85 -22.78 -7.56
CA GLN A 30 -4.89 -21.77 -7.12
C GLN A 30 -5.53 -20.39 -7.09
N CYS A 31 -5.25 -19.59 -6.07
CA CYS A 31 -5.94 -18.31 -5.88
C CYS A 31 -4.99 -17.13 -5.80
N GLN A 32 -5.31 -16.07 -6.53
CA GLN A 32 -4.61 -14.80 -6.44
C GLN A 32 -5.24 -13.90 -5.41
N VAL A 33 -4.49 -13.61 -4.36
CA VAL A 33 -4.93 -12.78 -3.24
C VAL A 33 -4.24 -11.43 -3.29
N PHE A 34 -5.01 -10.38 -3.06
CA PHE A 34 -4.56 -9.00 -3.07
C PHE A 34 -5.02 -8.26 -1.82
N SER A 35 -4.10 -7.54 -1.20
CA SER A 35 -4.37 -6.56 -0.16
C SER A 35 -3.62 -5.27 -0.45
N ILE A 36 -4.02 -4.23 0.28
CA ILE A 36 -3.41 -2.90 0.24
C ILE A 36 -3.16 -2.48 1.68
N GLY A 37 -2.04 -1.78 1.92
CA GLY A 37 -1.79 -1.04 3.15
C GLY A 37 -1.25 0.34 2.85
N GLU A 38 -1.61 1.32 3.68
CA GLU A 38 -1.22 2.73 3.55
C GLU A 38 -1.31 3.47 4.90
N LYS A 39 -0.32 4.31 5.23
CA LYS A 39 -0.35 5.17 6.43
C LYS A 39 0.21 6.58 6.20
N PRO A 40 -0.35 7.38 5.29
CA PRO A 40 0.16 8.72 4.99
C PRO A 40 0.14 9.70 6.17
N SER A 41 -0.83 9.56 7.06
CA SER A 41 -0.95 10.41 8.26
C SER A 41 0.28 10.32 9.16
N ILE A 42 0.88 9.13 9.29
CA ILE A 42 2.10 8.90 10.09
C ILE A 42 3.31 9.56 9.43
N ALA A 43 3.33 9.62 8.09
CA ALA A 43 4.50 10.10 7.37
C ALA A 43 4.74 11.60 7.51
N ILE A 44 3.73 12.35 7.97
CA ILE A 44 3.87 13.76 8.28
C ILE A 44 4.92 13.99 9.37
N SER A 45 4.97 13.08 10.36
CA SER A 45 5.88 13.13 11.50
C SER A 45 7.00 12.11 11.43
N ASN A 46 6.75 10.91 10.89
CA ASN A 46 7.71 9.83 10.79
C ASN A 46 7.52 9.02 9.48
N PRO A 47 8.29 9.32 8.42
CA PRO A 47 8.19 8.62 7.14
C PRO A 47 8.61 7.14 7.21
N GLU A 48 9.58 6.80 8.05
CA GLU A 48 10.07 5.43 8.26
C GLU A 48 8.99 4.55 8.90
N ALA A 49 8.32 5.07 9.95
CA ALA A 49 7.23 4.36 10.60
C ALA A 49 6.02 4.18 9.68
N SER A 50 5.71 5.19 8.86
CA SER A 50 4.62 5.11 7.87
C SER A 50 4.79 3.94 6.91
N THR A 51 5.98 3.80 6.31
CA THR A 51 6.26 2.77 5.32
C THR A 51 6.27 1.37 5.92
N ARG A 52 6.84 1.19 7.13
CA ARG A 52 6.74 -0.08 7.87
C ARG A 52 5.30 -0.46 8.20
N MET A 53 4.50 0.52 8.65
CA MET A 53 3.10 0.28 8.97
C MET A 53 2.27 -0.04 7.73
N ALA A 54 2.56 0.56 6.58
CA ALA A 54 1.89 0.24 5.31
C ALA A 54 2.18 -1.20 4.87
N MET A 55 3.43 -1.66 4.99
CA MET A 55 3.77 -3.06 4.72
C MET A 55 3.09 -4.00 5.73
N ALA A 56 3.13 -3.65 7.02
CA ALA A 56 2.50 -4.44 8.07
C ALA A 56 0.99 -4.57 7.85
N GLU A 57 0.29 -3.48 7.53
CA GLU A 57 -1.15 -3.48 7.23
C GLU A 57 -1.48 -4.39 6.03
N ALA A 58 -0.70 -4.29 4.96
CA ALA A 58 -0.89 -5.15 3.78
C ALA A 58 -0.71 -6.64 4.12
N ILE A 59 0.25 -6.99 5.00
CA ILE A 59 0.46 -8.36 5.49
C ILE A 59 -0.71 -8.78 6.38
N THR A 60 -1.10 -7.96 7.36
CA THR A 60 -2.19 -8.30 8.29
C THR A 60 -3.52 -8.48 7.58
N ASN A 61 -3.77 -7.71 6.52
CA ASN A 61 -4.97 -7.83 5.70
C ASN A 61 -5.07 -9.19 4.97
N VAL A 62 -3.97 -9.91 4.79
CA VAL A 62 -3.96 -11.27 4.20
C VAL A 62 -3.68 -12.37 5.21
N CYS A 63 -3.50 -12.05 6.50
CA CYS A 63 -3.23 -13.07 7.53
C CYS A 63 -4.37 -14.08 7.70
N GLY A 64 -5.61 -13.72 7.33
CA GLY A 64 -6.75 -14.63 7.32
C GLY A 64 -6.74 -15.65 6.17
N VAL A 65 -5.79 -15.55 5.24
CA VAL A 65 -5.69 -16.43 4.07
C VAL A 65 -4.63 -17.50 4.32
N VAL A 66 -4.93 -18.75 3.97
CA VAL A 66 -3.97 -19.85 4.07
C VAL A 66 -2.77 -19.59 3.16
N HIS A 67 -1.59 -19.49 3.75
CA HIS A 67 -0.33 -19.24 3.07
C HIS A 67 0.77 -20.18 3.58
N ASP A 68 1.55 -20.77 2.68
CA ASP A 68 2.62 -21.71 3.06
C ASP A 68 3.76 -21.02 3.85
N SER A 69 4.06 -19.77 3.50
CA SER A 69 5.26 -19.05 3.98
C SER A 69 5.24 -17.57 3.57
N ILE A 70 5.80 -16.68 4.39
CA ILE A 70 5.72 -15.22 4.15
C ILE A 70 6.54 -14.74 2.94
N ASP A 71 7.59 -15.47 2.57
CA ASP A 71 8.51 -15.20 1.46
C ASP A 71 7.85 -15.21 0.07
N ARG A 72 6.68 -15.84 -0.08
CA ARG A 72 5.93 -15.85 -1.35
C ARG A 72 5.11 -14.59 -1.58
N LEU A 73 5.02 -13.69 -0.60
CA LEU A 73 4.36 -12.41 -0.80
C LEU A 73 5.23 -11.55 -1.71
N THR A 74 4.60 -11.01 -2.76
CA THR A 74 5.26 -10.06 -3.67
C THR A 74 4.56 -8.73 -3.58
N PHE A 75 5.32 -7.65 -3.51
CA PHE A 75 4.80 -6.32 -3.28
C PHE A 75 5.01 -5.38 -4.47
N SER A 76 4.02 -4.55 -4.74
CA SER A 76 4.20 -3.33 -5.52
C SER A 76 4.31 -2.15 -4.57
N ALA A 77 5.41 -1.41 -4.59
CA ALA A 77 5.55 -0.18 -3.80
C ALA A 77 5.29 1.05 -4.68
N ASN A 78 4.25 1.82 -4.37
CA ASN A 78 3.95 3.08 -5.06
C ASN A 78 4.22 4.28 -4.16
N TRP A 79 5.09 5.18 -4.59
CA TRP A 79 5.61 6.31 -3.82
C TRP A 79 4.94 7.61 -4.26
N MET A 80 4.42 8.38 -3.32
CA MET A 80 3.87 9.72 -3.57
C MET A 80 4.56 10.74 -2.68
N SER A 81 5.15 11.78 -3.27
CA SER A 81 5.78 12.87 -2.51
C SER A 81 5.74 14.17 -3.30
N SER A 82 5.84 15.31 -2.61
CA SER A 82 6.42 16.53 -3.18
C SER A 82 7.93 16.40 -2.95
N THR A 83 8.80 16.38 -3.97
CA THR A 83 10.28 16.24 -3.77
C THR A 83 11.04 17.48 -4.27
N LYS A 84 10.41 18.65 -4.14
CA LYS A 84 11.03 19.91 -4.56
C LYS A 84 11.95 20.48 -3.48
N LEU A 85 11.75 20.13 -2.21
CA LEU A 85 12.59 20.56 -1.10
C LEU A 85 13.61 19.46 -0.70
N PRO A 86 14.83 19.83 -0.26
CA PRO A 86 15.84 18.86 0.20
C PRO A 86 15.34 17.96 1.34
N ASP A 87 14.59 18.53 2.29
CA ASP A 87 14.07 17.79 3.45
C ASP A 87 13.10 16.69 3.02
N GLU A 88 12.24 16.97 2.05
CA GLU A 88 11.31 15.98 1.49
C GLU A 88 12.03 14.89 0.68
N ARG A 89 13.21 15.15 0.13
CA ARG A 89 14.00 14.06 -0.49
C ARG A 89 14.60 13.14 0.56
N GLY A 90 15.06 13.70 1.67
CA GLY A 90 15.58 12.94 2.80
C GLY A 90 14.51 12.04 3.42
N ASP A 91 13.32 12.57 3.62
CA ASP A 91 12.18 11.81 4.16
C ASP A 91 11.79 10.63 3.25
N LEU A 92 11.76 10.81 1.92
CA LEU A 92 11.51 9.73 0.97
C LEU A 92 12.56 8.64 1.06
N MET A 93 13.84 9.02 1.08
CA MET A 93 14.95 8.07 1.13
C MET A 93 14.92 7.23 2.41
N ARG A 94 14.68 7.87 3.57
CA ARG A 94 14.54 7.17 4.86
C ARG A 94 13.35 6.21 4.88
N GLY A 95 12.22 6.60 4.29
CA GLY A 95 11.07 5.72 4.13
C GLY A 95 11.36 4.50 3.26
N VAL A 96 12.02 4.70 2.12
CA VAL A 96 12.43 3.61 1.21
C VAL A 96 13.40 2.66 1.90
N GLU A 97 14.44 3.20 2.54
CA GLU A 97 15.44 2.41 3.26
C GLU A 97 14.79 1.57 4.37
N SER A 98 13.88 2.17 5.15
CA SER A 98 13.20 1.44 6.22
C SER A 98 12.35 0.28 5.73
N VAL A 99 11.66 0.39 4.59
CA VAL A 99 10.84 -0.72 4.07
C VAL A 99 11.69 -1.78 3.38
N VAL A 100 12.81 -1.38 2.75
CA VAL A 100 13.77 -2.32 2.15
C VAL A 100 14.42 -3.18 3.22
N ASN A 101 14.84 -2.59 4.34
CA ASN A 101 15.39 -3.33 5.48
C ASN A 101 14.36 -4.31 6.07
N LEU A 102 13.11 -3.87 6.23
CA LEU A 102 12.02 -4.74 6.69
C LEU A 102 11.73 -5.89 5.69
N ALA A 103 11.77 -5.61 4.39
CA ALA A 103 11.56 -6.61 3.36
C ALA A 103 12.68 -7.68 3.37
N ASP A 104 13.93 -7.26 3.56
CA ASP A 104 15.09 -8.15 3.67
C ASP A 104 14.99 -9.03 4.93
N GLU A 105 14.68 -8.44 6.08
CA GLU A 105 14.46 -9.17 7.35
C GLU A 105 13.35 -10.22 7.25
N LEU A 106 12.28 -9.95 6.50
CA LEU A 106 11.15 -10.86 6.30
C LEU A 106 11.33 -11.82 5.12
N GLY A 107 12.38 -11.65 4.31
CA GLY A 107 12.60 -12.44 3.09
C GLY A 107 11.54 -12.19 2.00
N ILE A 108 10.97 -11.00 1.95
CA ILE A 108 9.87 -10.60 1.06
C ILE A 108 10.41 -9.78 -0.12
N SER A 109 9.83 -9.95 -1.30
CA SER A 109 10.23 -9.21 -2.50
C SER A 109 9.32 -8.03 -2.83
N ILE A 110 9.92 -6.91 -3.25
CA ILE A 110 9.25 -5.75 -3.86
C ILE A 110 9.70 -5.62 -5.32
N PRO A 111 9.21 -6.47 -6.25
CA PRO A 111 9.73 -6.53 -7.62
C PRO A 111 9.28 -5.38 -8.52
N VAL A 112 8.24 -4.64 -8.14
CA VAL A 112 7.63 -3.58 -8.97
C VAL A 112 7.28 -2.36 -8.14
N GLY A 113 7.21 -1.21 -8.80
CA GLY A 113 6.81 0.03 -8.15
C GLY A 113 6.66 1.19 -9.13
N LYS A 114 6.13 2.30 -8.63
CA LYS A 114 5.97 3.56 -9.35
C LYS A 114 6.17 4.73 -8.41
N ASP A 115 6.65 5.86 -8.91
CA ASP A 115 6.76 7.11 -8.17
C ASP A 115 5.89 8.23 -8.75
N SER A 116 5.47 9.16 -7.89
CA SER A 116 4.73 10.37 -8.23
C SER A 116 5.23 11.51 -7.34
N LEU A 117 6.16 12.28 -7.88
CA LEU A 117 7.05 13.19 -7.15
C LEU A 117 6.63 14.66 -7.16
N SER A 118 5.44 14.95 -7.70
CA SER A 118 4.90 16.30 -7.86
C SER A 118 3.59 16.51 -7.09
N MET A 119 3.38 15.79 -5.98
CA MET A 119 2.12 15.86 -5.23
C MET A 119 2.02 17.13 -4.38
N LYS A 120 1.80 18.24 -5.06
CA LYS A 120 1.68 19.58 -4.49
C LYS A 120 0.56 20.33 -5.20
N VAL A 121 -0.27 21.01 -4.44
CA VAL A 121 -1.23 21.98 -4.96
C VAL A 121 -1.02 23.33 -4.28
N SER A 122 -1.04 24.40 -5.06
CA SER A 122 -0.92 25.77 -4.57
C SER A 122 -1.99 26.63 -5.22
N TRP A 123 -2.68 27.45 -4.42
CA TRP A 123 -3.64 28.42 -4.92
C TRP A 123 -3.54 29.73 -4.13
N LYS A 124 -4.05 30.81 -4.74
CA LYS A 124 -4.20 32.11 -4.10
C LYS A 124 -5.58 32.19 -3.51
N ASP A 125 -5.67 32.66 -2.26
CA ASP A 125 -6.95 33.03 -1.69
C ASP A 125 -7.34 34.42 -2.22
N ASP A 126 -8.62 34.62 -2.54
CA ASP A 126 -9.17 35.90 -3.03
C ASP A 126 -9.46 36.88 -1.87
N SER A 127 -9.18 36.48 -0.62
CA SER A 127 -9.21 37.37 0.53
C SER A 127 -8.01 38.34 0.51
N ASP A 128 -8.21 39.61 0.88
CA ASP A 128 -7.26 40.75 0.78
C ASP A 128 -5.89 40.58 1.49
N LYS A 129 -5.58 39.39 2.01
CA LYS A 129 -4.25 39.02 2.50
C LYS A 129 -3.67 38.01 1.51
N GLY A 130 -2.77 38.46 0.63
CA GLY A 130 -2.17 37.65 -0.45
C GLY A 130 -1.27 36.49 0.01
N ASP A 131 -1.74 35.66 0.93
CA ASP A 131 -1.06 34.46 1.40
C ASP A 131 -1.29 33.34 0.37
N ASN A 132 -0.20 32.84 -0.23
CA ASN A 132 -0.25 31.68 -1.11
C ASN A 132 -0.45 30.42 -0.24
N PHE A 133 -1.62 29.78 -0.34
CA PHE A 133 -1.85 28.50 0.31
C PHE A 133 -1.22 27.37 -0.50
N THR A 134 -0.50 26.51 0.20
CA THR A 134 0.21 25.38 -0.37
C THR A 134 -0.08 24.12 0.44
N TYR A 135 -0.52 23.07 -0.23
CA TYR A 135 -0.68 21.73 0.35
C TYR A 135 0.27 20.77 -0.36
N ASP A 136 1.21 20.23 0.41
CA ASP A 136 2.09 19.15 0.00
C ASP A 136 1.52 17.84 0.54
N PHE A 137 1.23 16.89 -0.34
CA PHE A 137 0.84 15.54 0.08
C PHE A 137 2.11 14.81 0.52
N LYS A 138 2.16 14.51 1.82
CA LYS A 138 3.24 13.71 2.39
C LYS A 138 2.90 12.23 2.24
N TYR A 139 3.75 11.52 1.49
CA TYR A 139 3.97 10.07 1.51
C TYR A 139 2.76 9.18 1.59
N VAL A 140 2.41 8.57 0.47
CA VAL A 140 1.59 7.36 0.49
C VAL A 140 2.47 6.26 -0.10
N SER A 141 2.68 5.18 0.65
CA SER A 141 3.21 3.94 0.13
C SER A 141 2.04 2.99 -0.05
N PHE A 142 1.58 2.76 -1.28
CA PHE A 142 0.67 1.64 -1.53
C PHE A 142 1.50 0.40 -1.71
N LEU A 143 1.32 -0.57 -0.82
CA LEU A 143 1.90 -1.89 -0.93
C LEU A 143 0.81 -2.87 -1.36
N LYS A 144 0.81 -3.22 -2.65
CA LYS A 144 -0.09 -4.27 -3.17
C LYS A 144 0.59 -5.62 -3.02
N CYS A 145 0.10 -6.45 -2.12
CA CYS A 145 0.55 -7.83 -1.99
C CYS A 145 -0.10 -8.71 -3.09
N LYS A 146 0.66 -9.58 -3.74
CA LYS A 146 0.15 -10.63 -4.62
C LYS A 146 0.74 -11.98 -4.19
N ARG A 147 -0.15 -12.97 -4.01
CA ARG A 147 0.22 -14.38 -3.80
C ARG A 147 -0.57 -15.32 -4.68
N PHE A 148 -0.02 -16.49 -4.98
CA PHE A 148 -0.73 -17.71 -5.40
C PHE A 148 -0.93 -18.60 -4.15
N ALA A 149 -2.17 -18.74 -3.67
CA ALA A 149 -2.52 -19.69 -2.62
C ALA A 149 -2.90 -21.04 -3.26
N PRO A 150 -2.56 -22.19 -2.64
CA PRO A 150 -2.83 -23.51 -3.21
C PRO A 150 -4.32 -23.90 -3.19
N GLU A 151 -5.14 -23.26 -2.34
CA GLU A 151 -6.60 -23.44 -2.27
C GLU A 151 -7.32 -22.12 -1.93
N CYS A 152 -8.47 -21.87 -2.58
CA CYS A 152 -9.43 -20.83 -2.17
C CYS A 152 -10.30 -21.37 -1.02
N ASN A 153 -9.74 -21.47 0.18
CA ASN A 153 -10.51 -21.75 1.39
C ASN A 153 -10.38 -20.55 2.34
N SER A 154 -11.52 -20.02 2.76
CA SER A 154 -11.63 -18.98 3.81
C SER A 154 -11.99 -19.56 5.15
#